data_AF-A0A5C6BKY5-F1
#
_entry.id   AF-A0A5C6BKY5-F1
#
_cell.length_a   1.000
_cell.length_b   1.000
_cell.length_c   1.000
_cell.angle_alpha   90.00
_cell.angle_beta   90.00
_cell.angle_gamma   90.00
#
_symmetry.space_group_name_H-M   'P 1'
#
loop_
_entity.id
_entity.type
_entity.pdbx_description
1 polymer ?
#
loop_
_entity_poly.entity_id
_entity_poly.type
_entity_poly.pdbx_seq_one_letter_code
_entity_poly.pdbx_strand_id
1 'polypeptide(L)'
;MTPLKFSFHWIDENGNAKGFLAKKGVLDAEMLKLDDTDIPIIVILEAEVRSNLLILSVLTDEDQSAHLGIQTSKAKQLKTELGRLRSSAWAKAHRESLEDKGLGHTFHHATCPNCAAVVNLTDMATTPQISCQFCDTLSTIAPPPNDEGEVQPSCDRDYRLCDECGMYSKPRQFTIFYFYFLLVVYGFQSSKTWRCPGCMRGEAWKMLFGNLIFILGIPVALVQLFRSYGGTDVGGPFPGLDRANLRARKGDLEGAVTAYREILNRHPISAGVKYNIGLALLAQDRQGDAVKLFESSLADCANYQPAAVMLAHCYEQLGESDKLAALKSQWEASEENDDDNAVVEATAKNDQPAALE
;
A
#
# COMPACT_ATOMS: atom_id res chain seq x y z
N MET A 1 -6.31 16.30 20.33
CA MET A 1 -5.74 16.75 19.04
C MET A 1 -6.21 18.18 18.77
N THR A 2 -5.34 19.04 18.21
CA THR A 2 -5.76 20.39 17.78
C THR A 2 -6.55 20.30 16.47
N PRO A 3 -7.74 20.90 16.35
CA PRO A 3 -8.54 20.82 15.13
C PRO A 3 -7.79 21.36 13.91
N LEU A 4 -7.75 20.59 12.83
CA LEU A 4 -7.13 20.99 11.57
C LEU A 4 -8.12 21.82 10.75
N LYS A 5 -7.87 23.14 10.68
CA LYS A 5 -8.66 24.06 9.85
C LYS A 5 -8.09 24.15 8.43
N PHE A 6 -8.97 24.16 7.44
CA PHE A 6 -8.59 24.25 6.03
C PHE A 6 -9.65 24.97 5.19
N SER A 7 -9.26 25.36 3.98
CA SER A 7 -10.18 25.89 2.98
C SER A 7 -10.33 24.87 1.85
N PHE A 8 -11.55 24.76 1.30
CA PHE A 8 -11.84 23.79 0.24
C PHE A 8 -12.86 24.33 -0.77
N HIS A 9 -12.96 23.67 -1.91
CA HIS A 9 -14.07 23.83 -2.86
C HIS A 9 -14.75 22.48 -3.05
N TRP A 10 -16.07 22.49 -3.18
CA TRP A 10 -16.81 21.34 -3.68
C TRP A 10 -16.39 21.04 -5.12
N ILE A 11 -16.56 19.80 -5.58
CA ILE A 11 -16.28 19.44 -6.98
C ILE A 11 -17.56 19.16 -7.77
N ASP A 12 -17.48 19.32 -9.09
CA ASP A 12 -18.47 18.80 -10.04
C ASP A 12 -18.13 17.37 -10.47
N GLU A 13 -18.98 16.77 -11.32
CA GLU A 13 -18.80 15.42 -11.89
C GLU A 13 -17.49 15.28 -12.69
N ASN A 14 -16.92 16.39 -13.16
CA ASN A 14 -15.66 16.43 -13.90
C ASN A 14 -14.44 16.64 -12.98
N GLY A 15 -14.64 16.74 -11.66
CA GLY A 15 -13.58 16.97 -10.67
C GLY A 15 -13.09 18.41 -10.57
N ASN A 16 -13.80 19.38 -11.15
CA ASN A 16 -13.47 20.80 -11.10
C ASN A 16 -14.14 21.49 -9.91
N ALA A 17 -13.49 22.51 -9.35
CA ALA A 17 -14.04 23.32 -8.26
C ALA A 17 -15.38 23.96 -8.65
N LYS A 18 -16.41 23.69 -7.85
CA LYS A 18 -17.73 24.30 -7.92
C LYS A 18 -17.72 25.64 -7.18
N GLY A 19 -17.74 26.73 -7.94
CA GLY A 19 -17.79 28.10 -7.43
C GLY A 19 -16.41 28.74 -7.18
N PHE A 20 -16.39 30.07 -7.08
CA PHE A 20 -15.15 30.86 -6.98
C PHE A 20 -14.66 31.09 -5.54
N LEU A 21 -15.55 30.94 -4.55
CA LEU A 21 -15.25 31.20 -3.15
C LEU A 21 -14.95 29.89 -2.41
N ALA A 22 -13.79 29.84 -1.77
CA ALA A 22 -13.40 28.74 -0.92
C ALA A 22 -14.27 28.70 0.35
N LYS A 23 -14.79 27.53 0.68
CA LYS A 23 -15.51 27.23 1.92
C LYS A 23 -14.51 26.82 3.02
N LYS A 24 -14.95 26.85 4.27
CA LYS A 24 -14.12 26.50 5.43
C LYS A 24 -14.46 25.10 5.92
N GLY A 25 -13.43 24.28 6.11
CA GLY A 25 -13.55 22.95 6.69
C GLY A 25 -12.75 22.83 7.98
N VAL A 26 -13.20 21.95 8.87
CA VAL A 26 -12.54 21.62 10.12
C VAL A 26 -12.55 20.12 10.30
N LEU A 27 -11.37 19.53 10.52
CA LEU A 27 -11.24 18.16 10.98
C LEU A 27 -10.91 18.20 12.48
N ASP A 28 -11.81 17.67 13.30
CA ASP A 28 -11.58 17.46 14.74
C ASP A 28 -11.40 15.96 15.03
N ALA A 29 -11.51 15.55 16.29
CA ALA A 29 -11.22 14.17 16.69
C ALA A 29 -12.33 13.17 16.30
N GLU A 30 -13.55 13.66 16.02
CA GLU A 30 -14.74 12.83 15.81
C GLU A 30 -15.42 13.12 14.47
N MET A 31 -15.29 14.34 13.95
CA MET A 31 -16.04 14.84 12.80
C MET A 31 -15.14 15.52 11.77
N LEU A 32 -15.47 15.32 10.50
CA LEU A 32 -15.06 16.14 9.38
C LEU A 32 -16.20 17.10 9.02
N LYS A 33 -16.00 18.39 9.32
CA LYS A 33 -16.98 19.46 9.04
C LYS A 33 -16.64 20.15 7.73
N LEU A 34 -17.57 20.13 6.79
CA LEU A 34 -17.47 20.70 5.45
C LEU A 34 -18.64 21.66 5.21
N ASP A 35 -18.46 22.92 5.56
CA ASP A 35 -19.50 23.96 5.45
C ASP A 35 -20.77 23.60 6.24
N ASP A 36 -21.86 23.18 5.58
CA ASP A 36 -23.12 22.75 6.20
C ASP A 36 -23.22 21.22 6.39
N THR A 37 -22.15 20.48 6.07
CA THR A 37 -22.12 19.01 6.13
C THR A 37 -21.17 18.54 7.22
N ASP A 38 -21.70 17.85 8.22
CA ASP A 38 -20.94 17.25 9.32
C ASP A 38 -20.88 15.73 9.13
N ILE A 39 -19.66 15.20 8.96
CA ILE A 39 -19.44 13.78 8.64
C ILE A 39 -18.69 13.13 9.80
N PRO A 40 -19.30 12.15 10.50
CA PRO A 40 -18.58 11.36 11.50
C PRO A 40 -17.40 10.62 10.88
N ILE A 41 -16.24 10.61 11.54
CA ILE A 41 -15.05 9.95 11.01
C ILE A 41 -15.25 8.44 10.87
N ILE A 42 -16.07 7.84 11.74
CA ILE A 42 -16.33 6.40 11.78
C ILE A 42 -17.01 5.89 10.50
N VAL A 43 -17.81 6.72 9.82
CA VAL A 43 -18.53 6.33 8.59
C VAL A 43 -17.72 6.56 7.32
N ILE A 44 -16.50 7.13 7.41
CA ILE A 44 -15.67 7.40 6.23
C ILE A 44 -14.89 6.13 5.86
N LEU A 45 -15.39 5.33 4.94
CA LEU A 45 -14.82 4.04 4.51
C LEU A 45 -13.45 4.20 3.84
N GLU A 46 -13.31 5.17 2.94
CA GLU A 46 -12.07 5.36 2.17
C GLU A 46 -11.74 6.84 1.96
N ALA A 47 -10.44 7.14 1.85
CA ALA A 47 -9.94 8.47 1.49
C ALA A 47 -8.84 8.35 0.42
N GLU A 48 -9.15 8.78 -0.80
CA GLU A 48 -8.22 8.88 -1.91
C GLU A 48 -7.75 10.32 -2.15
N VAL A 49 -6.49 10.50 -2.51
CA VAL A 49 -5.95 11.83 -2.85
C VAL A 49 -5.30 11.82 -4.23
N ARG A 50 -5.78 12.71 -5.11
CA ARG A 50 -5.20 12.99 -6.41
C ARG A 50 -4.77 14.46 -6.48
N SER A 51 -3.47 14.70 -6.24
CA SER A 51 -2.89 16.05 -6.11
C SER A 51 -3.54 16.88 -4.98
N ASN A 52 -4.51 17.73 -5.29
CA ASN A 52 -5.26 18.56 -4.32
C ASN A 52 -6.72 18.11 -4.19
N LEU A 53 -7.12 17.07 -4.92
CA LEU A 53 -8.44 16.47 -4.84
C LEU A 53 -8.42 15.40 -3.74
N LEU A 54 -9.33 15.49 -2.79
CA LEU A 54 -9.62 14.46 -1.80
C LEU A 54 -10.99 13.88 -2.13
N ILE A 55 -11.06 12.58 -2.35
CA ILE A 55 -12.30 11.82 -2.56
C ILE A 55 -12.50 10.93 -1.34
N LEU A 56 -13.69 11.00 -0.76
CA LEU A 56 -14.10 10.21 0.39
C LEU A 56 -15.22 9.28 -0.03
N SER A 57 -15.15 8.03 0.40
CA SER A 57 -16.28 7.10 0.37
C SER A 57 -16.87 7.07 1.77
N VAL A 58 -18.16 7.34 1.90
CA VAL A 58 -18.84 7.49 3.20
C VAL A 58 -20.05 6.58 3.22
N LEU A 59 -20.23 5.84 4.31
CA LEU A 59 -21.43 5.04 4.54
C LEU A 59 -22.60 5.95 4.89
N THR A 60 -23.73 5.73 4.23
CA THR A 60 -24.98 6.44 4.47
C THR A 60 -25.93 5.60 5.33
N ASP A 61 -26.97 6.21 5.87
CA ASP A 61 -27.96 5.53 6.73
C ASP A 61 -28.71 4.36 6.03
N GLU A 62 -28.61 4.26 4.70
CA GLU A 62 -29.19 3.16 3.89
C GLU A 62 -28.19 2.03 3.58
N ASP A 63 -27.05 1.96 4.29
CA ASP A 63 -25.93 1.04 4.00
C ASP A 63 -25.37 1.17 2.57
N GLN A 64 -25.60 2.32 1.92
CA GLN A 64 -25.02 2.62 0.62
C GLN A 64 -23.79 3.50 0.79
N SER A 65 -22.76 3.25 -0.03
CA SER A 65 -21.58 4.10 -0.11
C SER A 65 -21.85 5.32 -1.00
N ALA A 66 -21.63 6.51 -0.45
CA ALA A 66 -21.67 7.76 -1.17
C ALA A 66 -20.26 8.32 -1.36
N HIS A 67 -19.95 8.82 -2.56
CA HIS A 67 -18.68 9.47 -2.82
C HIS A 67 -18.78 10.99 -2.67
N LEU A 68 -17.88 11.57 -1.88
CA LEU A 68 -17.78 12.99 -1.65
C LEU A 68 -16.40 13.50 -2.05
N GLY A 69 -16.36 14.52 -2.89
CA GLY A 69 -15.10 15.08 -3.36
C GLY A 69 -14.91 16.55 -2.97
N ILE A 70 -13.71 16.88 -2.48
CA ILE A 70 -13.31 18.25 -2.19
C ILE A 70 -11.94 18.57 -2.78
N GLN A 71 -11.75 19.80 -3.23
CA GLN A 71 -10.45 20.30 -3.65
C GLN A 71 -9.85 21.20 -2.58
N THR A 72 -8.68 20.85 -2.05
CA THR A 72 -7.97 21.61 -1.02
C THR A 72 -6.46 21.42 -1.10
N SER A 73 -5.70 22.48 -0.77
CA SER A 73 -4.23 22.41 -0.70
C SER A 73 -3.72 21.48 0.39
N LYS A 74 -4.58 21.13 1.36
CA LYS A 74 -4.26 20.22 2.47
C LYS A 74 -4.72 18.78 2.25
N ALA A 75 -5.07 18.38 1.02
CA ALA A 75 -5.66 17.06 0.74
C ALA A 75 -4.81 15.89 1.28
N LYS A 76 -3.49 15.93 1.06
CA LYS A 76 -2.57 14.92 1.60
C LYS A 76 -2.54 14.88 3.12
N GLN A 77 -2.47 16.05 3.77
CA GLN A 77 -2.49 16.15 5.22
C GLN A 77 -3.80 15.61 5.80
N LEU A 78 -4.93 15.96 5.17
CA LEU A 78 -6.24 15.46 5.55
C LEU A 78 -6.34 13.94 5.42
N LYS A 79 -5.88 13.34 4.31
CA LYS A 79 -5.86 11.88 4.18
C LYS A 79 -5.08 11.21 5.30
N THR A 80 -3.90 11.74 5.64
CA THR A 80 -3.08 11.19 6.74
C THR A 80 -3.79 11.31 8.09
N GLU A 81 -4.34 12.48 8.42
CA GLU A 81 -5.03 12.70 9.69
C GLU A 81 -6.34 11.92 9.80
N LEU A 82 -7.12 11.84 8.72
CA LEU A 82 -8.33 11.03 8.64
C LEU A 82 -8.00 9.56 8.87
N GLY A 83 -6.98 9.01 8.18
CA GLY A 83 -6.57 7.62 8.38
C GLY A 83 -6.20 7.34 9.83
N ARG A 84 -5.47 8.25 10.49
CA ARG A 84 -5.10 8.11 11.90
C ARG A 84 -6.31 8.15 12.84
N LEU A 85 -7.19 9.13 12.68
CA LEU A 85 -8.38 9.28 13.53
C LEU A 85 -9.35 8.12 13.33
N ARG A 86 -9.58 7.74 12.08
CA ARG A 86 -10.44 6.64 11.71
C ARG A 86 -9.96 5.31 12.26
N SER A 87 -8.66 5.02 12.11
CA SER A 87 -8.06 3.82 12.69
C SER A 87 -8.29 3.70 14.20
N SER A 88 -8.22 4.84 14.91
CA SER A 88 -8.46 4.88 16.35
C SER A 88 -9.94 4.70 16.70
N ALA A 89 -10.84 5.29 15.92
CA ALA A 89 -12.28 5.18 16.09
C ALA A 89 -12.76 3.75 15.84
N TRP A 90 -12.33 3.13 14.73
CA TRP A 90 -12.64 1.74 14.39
C TRP A 90 -12.12 0.76 15.43
N ALA A 91 -10.85 0.90 15.85
CA ALA A 91 -10.28 0.06 16.89
C ALA A 91 -11.05 0.18 18.23
N LYS A 92 -11.50 1.39 18.58
CA LYS A 92 -12.33 1.61 19.77
C LYS A 92 -13.69 0.93 19.65
N ALA A 93 -14.39 1.12 18.53
CA ALA A 93 -15.70 0.52 18.28
C ALA A 93 -15.63 -1.02 18.27
N HIS A 94 -14.59 -1.58 17.64
CA HIS A 94 -14.36 -3.02 17.61
C HIS A 94 -14.09 -3.58 19.02
N ARG A 95 -13.28 -2.89 19.83
CA ARG A 95 -13.06 -3.28 21.23
C ARG A 95 -14.35 -3.26 22.04
N GLU A 96 -15.18 -2.23 21.88
CA GLU A 96 -16.49 -2.14 22.56
C GLU A 96 -17.42 -3.29 22.13
N SER A 97 -17.47 -3.62 20.83
CA SER A 97 -18.21 -4.78 20.30
C SER A 97 -17.72 -6.11 20.89
N LEU A 98 -16.41 -6.29 21.08
CA LEU A 98 -15.84 -7.46 21.75
C LEU A 98 -16.16 -7.49 23.25
N GLU A 99 -16.11 -6.34 23.93
CA GLU A 99 -16.49 -6.21 25.34
C GLU A 99 -17.95 -6.61 25.55
N ASP A 100 -18.87 -6.18 24.68
CA ASP A 100 -20.29 -6.55 24.70
C ASP A 100 -20.50 -8.06 24.49
N LYS A 101 -19.64 -8.70 23.70
CA LYS A 101 -19.62 -10.16 23.48
C LYS A 101 -18.90 -10.94 24.60
N GLY A 102 -18.32 -10.26 25.60
CA GLY A 102 -17.50 -10.87 26.65
C GLY A 102 -16.10 -11.33 26.18
N LEU A 103 -15.71 -10.95 24.96
CA LEU A 103 -14.45 -11.29 24.30
C LEU A 103 -13.43 -10.14 24.32
N GLY A 104 -13.66 -9.05 25.05
CA GLY A 104 -12.76 -7.90 25.06
C GLY A 104 -11.28 -8.21 25.38
N HIS A 105 -10.99 -9.33 26.03
CA HIS A 105 -9.63 -9.81 26.31
C HIS A 105 -8.86 -10.29 25.06
N THR A 106 -9.55 -10.61 23.96
CA THR A 106 -8.91 -11.00 22.69
C THR A 106 -8.49 -9.79 21.87
N PHE A 107 -8.99 -8.59 22.21
CA PHE A 107 -8.65 -7.37 21.49
C PHE A 107 -7.15 -7.10 21.54
N HIS A 108 -6.52 -7.16 20.37
CA HIS A 108 -5.09 -6.94 20.20
C HIS A 108 -4.87 -5.88 19.14
N HIS A 109 -3.99 -4.92 19.41
CA HIS A 109 -3.71 -3.83 18.48
C HIS A 109 -2.26 -3.37 18.61
N ALA A 110 -1.77 -2.71 17.57
CA ALA A 110 -0.48 -2.02 17.61
C ALA A 110 -0.62 -0.61 17.00
N THR A 111 0.20 0.32 17.47
CA THR A 111 0.28 1.65 16.85
C THR A 111 1.40 1.66 15.81
N CYS A 112 1.09 2.01 14.57
CA CYS A 112 2.07 2.13 13.50
C CYS A 112 3.10 3.22 13.85
N PRO A 113 4.40 2.91 13.96
CA PRO A 113 5.39 3.92 14.33
C PRO A 113 5.68 4.95 13.21
N ASN A 114 5.19 4.72 11.98
CA ASN A 114 5.34 5.65 10.85
C ASN A 114 4.22 6.70 10.80
N CYS A 115 2.94 6.28 10.78
CA CYS A 115 1.79 7.19 10.63
C CYS A 115 0.94 7.35 11.91
N ALA A 116 1.27 6.65 12.99
CA ALA A 116 0.53 6.62 14.25
C ALA A 116 -0.92 6.11 14.15
N ALA A 117 -1.27 5.40 13.07
CA ALA A 117 -2.55 4.70 12.97
C ALA A 117 -2.60 3.48 13.90
N VAL A 118 -3.79 3.17 14.42
CA VAL A 118 -4.04 1.96 15.21
C VAL A 118 -4.36 0.81 14.26
N VAL A 119 -3.52 -0.22 14.28
CA VAL A 119 -3.68 -1.43 13.48
C VAL A 119 -4.35 -2.48 14.37
N ASN A 120 -5.53 -2.94 13.96
CA ASN A 120 -6.20 -4.06 14.61
C ASN A 120 -5.44 -5.35 14.28
N LEU A 121 -5.10 -6.11 15.31
CA LEU A 121 -4.36 -7.38 15.25
C LEU A 121 -5.09 -8.47 16.06
N THR A 122 -6.38 -8.26 16.32
CA THR A 122 -7.25 -9.26 16.94
C THR A 122 -7.24 -10.52 16.07
N ASP A 123 -7.19 -11.69 16.70
CA ASP A 123 -7.10 -13.01 16.06
C ASP A 123 -5.81 -13.28 15.25
N MET A 124 -4.86 -12.34 15.23
CA MET A 124 -3.56 -12.49 14.60
C MET A 124 -2.49 -12.91 15.62
N ALA A 125 -1.55 -13.75 15.18
CA ALA A 125 -0.40 -14.11 16.00
C ALA A 125 0.47 -12.89 16.32
N THR A 126 1.06 -12.84 17.52
CA THR A 126 2.03 -11.80 17.87
C THR A 126 3.33 -12.02 17.08
N THR A 127 3.67 -11.08 16.22
CA THR A 127 4.84 -11.14 15.33
C THR A 127 5.73 -9.91 15.50
N PRO A 128 7.04 -10.01 15.19
CA PRO A 128 7.98 -8.91 15.41
C PRO A 128 7.73 -7.69 14.51
N GLN A 129 7.08 -7.87 13.35
CA GLN A 129 6.65 -6.79 12.47
C GLN A 129 5.13 -6.65 12.42
N ILE A 130 4.72 -5.44 12.04
CA ILE A 130 3.35 -5.10 11.67
C ILE A 130 3.33 -4.45 10.29
N SER A 131 2.30 -4.75 9.51
CA SER A 131 1.95 -4.04 8.28
C SER A 131 0.84 -3.04 8.56
N CYS A 132 0.98 -1.81 8.07
CA CYS A 132 -0.04 -0.78 8.27
C CYS A 132 -0.87 -0.57 7.01
N GLN A 133 -2.17 -0.91 7.04
CA GLN A 133 -3.11 -0.72 5.92
C GLN A 133 -3.36 0.75 5.53
N PHE A 134 -2.95 1.71 6.36
CA PHE A 134 -3.16 3.15 6.09
C PHE A 134 -1.98 3.80 5.39
N CYS A 135 -0.76 3.30 5.58
CA CYS A 135 0.46 3.89 4.99
C CYS A 135 1.36 2.87 4.28
N ASP A 136 0.92 1.62 4.16
CA ASP A 136 1.58 0.50 3.48
C ASP A 136 3.01 0.20 3.98
N THR A 137 3.36 0.68 5.16
CA THR A 137 4.71 0.58 5.72
C THR A 137 4.79 -0.64 6.63
N LEU A 138 5.85 -1.44 6.46
CA LEU A 138 6.25 -2.47 7.42
C LEU A 138 7.10 -1.85 8.52
N SER A 139 6.83 -2.22 9.77
CA SER A 139 7.58 -1.75 10.93
C SER A 139 7.90 -2.90 11.85
N THR A 140 9.15 -3.04 12.24
CA THR A 140 9.57 -3.96 13.30
C THR A 140 9.32 -3.28 14.65
N ILE A 141 8.44 -3.85 15.46
CA ILE A 141 7.99 -3.30 16.75
C ILE A 141 8.43 -4.15 17.95
N ALA A 142 8.89 -5.38 17.72
CA ALA A 142 9.42 -6.25 18.76
C ALA A 142 10.61 -7.08 18.24
N PRO A 143 11.54 -7.45 19.12
CA PRO A 143 12.55 -8.47 18.81
C PRO A 143 11.89 -9.83 18.53
N PRO A 144 12.62 -10.78 17.90
CA PRO A 144 12.15 -12.14 17.76
C PRO A 144 11.94 -12.80 19.15
N PRO A 145 11.13 -13.88 19.26
CA PRO A 145 10.73 -14.48 20.55
C PRO A 145 11.85 -14.93 21.50
N ASN A 146 13.11 -14.93 21.04
CA ASN A 146 14.28 -15.44 21.78
C ASN A 146 15.30 -14.35 22.14
N ASP A 147 14.96 -13.06 21.97
CA ASP A 147 15.84 -11.94 22.26
C ASP A 147 15.08 -10.92 23.12
N GLU A 148 15.43 -10.82 24.41
CA GLU A 148 14.73 -9.99 25.41
C GLU A 148 15.21 -8.52 25.42
N GLY A 149 15.99 -8.09 24.41
CA GLY A 149 16.49 -6.72 24.32
C GLY A 149 15.41 -5.68 24.01
N GLU A 150 15.52 -4.47 24.58
CA GLU A 150 14.73 -3.32 24.14
C GLU A 150 15.10 -2.97 22.68
N VAL A 151 14.16 -3.18 21.75
CA VAL A 151 14.32 -2.80 20.34
C VAL A 151 13.68 -1.44 20.11
N GLN A 152 14.47 -0.48 19.62
CA GLN A 152 13.90 0.74 19.03
C GLN A 152 13.14 0.36 17.74
N PRO A 153 11.84 0.73 17.60
CA PRO A 153 11.08 0.35 16.43
C PRO A 153 11.76 0.78 15.14
N SER A 154 12.16 -0.19 14.31
CA SER A 154 12.75 0.10 13.00
C SER A 154 11.65 0.17 11.97
N CYS A 155 11.44 1.36 11.42
CA CYS A 155 10.49 1.58 10.35
C CYS A 155 11.21 1.45 9.00
N ASP A 156 10.68 0.61 8.11
CA ASP A 156 11.15 0.56 6.72
C ASP A 156 10.57 1.75 5.93
N ARG A 157 10.91 2.97 6.36
CA ARG A 157 10.36 4.20 5.79
C ARG A 157 10.59 4.24 4.28
N ASP A 158 9.53 4.61 3.57
CA ASP A 158 9.46 4.67 2.10
C ASP A 158 9.45 3.29 1.39
N TYR A 159 9.51 2.18 2.12
CA TYR A 159 9.38 0.86 1.53
C TYR A 159 7.92 0.39 1.53
N ARG A 160 7.52 -0.19 0.41
CA ARG A 160 6.19 -0.76 0.16
C ARG A 160 6.21 -1.55 -1.14
N LEU A 161 5.07 -2.12 -1.52
CA LEU A 161 4.91 -2.74 -2.83
C LEU A 161 4.96 -1.69 -3.95
N CYS A 162 5.62 -2.06 -5.05
CA CYS A 162 5.61 -1.28 -6.28
C CYS A 162 4.30 -1.48 -7.05
N ASP A 163 3.60 -0.40 -7.39
CA ASP A 163 2.31 -0.43 -8.13
C ASP A 163 2.38 -1.22 -9.44
N GLU A 164 3.55 -1.26 -10.08
CA GLU A 164 3.73 -1.92 -11.38
C GLU A 164 4.09 -3.41 -11.29
N CYS A 165 4.91 -3.82 -10.32
CA CYS A 165 5.46 -5.18 -10.30
C CYS A 165 5.10 -5.97 -9.04
N GLY A 166 4.37 -5.37 -8.11
CA GLY A 166 3.94 -6.02 -6.86
C GLY A 166 5.08 -6.45 -5.94
N MET A 167 6.34 -6.06 -6.20
CA MET A 167 7.49 -6.43 -5.36
C MET A 167 7.73 -5.39 -4.28
N TYR A 168 8.13 -5.85 -3.10
CA TYR A 168 8.58 -4.99 -2.01
C TYR A 168 9.88 -4.27 -2.40
N SER A 169 9.89 -2.95 -2.30
CA SER A 169 10.99 -2.10 -2.76
C SER A 169 10.86 -0.72 -2.09
N LYS A 170 11.61 0.28 -2.56
CA LYS A 170 11.44 1.70 -2.22
C LYS A 170 10.85 2.48 -3.41
N PRO A 171 9.54 2.33 -3.73
CA PRO A 171 8.93 3.05 -4.84
C PRO A 171 9.03 4.56 -4.72
N ARG A 172 9.20 5.23 -5.85
CA ARG A 172 9.19 6.69 -5.95
C ARG A 172 8.05 7.13 -6.82
N GLN A 173 7.54 8.32 -6.53
CA GLN A 173 6.56 8.95 -7.40
C GLN A 173 7.19 9.17 -8.78
N PHE A 174 6.57 8.56 -9.79
CA PHE A 174 6.95 8.57 -11.19
C PHE A 174 5.83 9.21 -11.99
N THR A 175 6.17 10.15 -12.87
CA THR A 175 5.21 10.80 -13.77
C THR A 175 5.36 10.21 -15.16
N ILE A 176 4.32 9.55 -15.64
CA ILE A 176 4.21 9.10 -17.03
C ILE A 176 3.61 10.26 -17.81
N PHE A 177 4.27 10.68 -18.88
CA PHE A 177 3.86 11.81 -19.68
C PHE A 177 4.11 11.52 -21.16
N TYR A 178 3.03 11.52 -21.94
CA TYR A 178 3.09 11.44 -23.40
C TYR A 178 2.45 12.68 -23.98
N PHE A 179 3.18 13.35 -24.87
CA PHE A 179 2.70 14.50 -25.62
C PHE A 179 2.70 14.14 -27.10
N TYR A 180 1.62 14.48 -27.81
CA TYR A 180 1.55 14.36 -29.25
C TYR A 180 1.06 15.66 -29.89
N PHE A 181 1.57 15.97 -31.07
CA PHE A 181 1.17 17.11 -31.89
C PHE A 181 1.13 16.72 -33.36
N LEU A 182 -0.04 16.89 -33.97
CA LEU A 182 -0.30 16.68 -35.39
C LEU A 182 -0.84 17.99 -35.98
N LEU A 183 0.04 18.86 -36.49
CA LEU A 183 -0.20 20.13 -37.24
C LEU A 183 -1.27 21.11 -36.69
N VAL A 184 -2.50 20.65 -36.45
CA VAL A 184 -3.67 21.40 -35.96
C VAL A 184 -4.25 20.79 -34.66
N VAL A 185 -3.87 19.57 -34.28
CA VAL A 185 -4.34 18.89 -33.06
C VAL A 185 -3.16 18.58 -32.15
N TYR A 186 -3.25 18.94 -30.88
CA TYR A 186 -2.34 18.50 -29.84
C TYR A 186 -3.10 17.81 -28.73
N GLY A 187 -2.42 16.92 -28.03
CA GLY A 187 -2.94 16.30 -26.81
C GLY A 187 -1.81 15.83 -25.92
N PHE A 188 -2.15 15.58 -24.66
CA PHE A 188 -1.23 15.01 -23.70
C PHE A 188 -1.96 14.05 -22.77
N GLN A 189 -1.24 13.02 -22.35
CA GLN A 189 -1.65 12.11 -21.29
C GLN A 189 -0.62 12.22 -20.17
N SER A 190 -1.11 12.35 -18.94
CA SER A 190 -0.26 12.44 -17.75
C SER A 190 -0.86 11.61 -16.64
N SER A 191 -0.06 10.72 -16.04
CA SER A 191 -0.44 9.96 -14.87
C SER A 191 0.72 9.90 -13.87
N LYS A 192 0.38 9.67 -12.60
CA LYS A 192 1.35 9.53 -11.50
C LYS A 192 1.18 8.15 -10.89
N THR A 193 2.28 7.44 -10.73
CA THR A 193 2.33 6.08 -10.15
C THR A 193 3.51 5.97 -9.19
N TRP A 194 3.47 5.05 -8.23
CA TRP A 194 4.60 4.74 -7.36
C TRP A 194 5.33 3.50 -7.86
N ARG A 195 6.50 3.70 -8.44
CA ARG A 195 7.25 2.62 -9.09
C ARG A 195 8.63 2.46 -8.45
N CYS A 196 9.08 1.22 -8.32
CA CYS A 196 10.46 0.94 -7.96
C CYS A 196 11.40 1.47 -9.07
N PRO A 197 12.67 1.78 -8.75
CA PRO A 197 13.61 2.29 -9.75
C PRO A 197 13.78 1.37 -10.96
N GLY A 198 13.68 0.05 -10.78
CA GLY A 198 13.68 -0.92 -11.89
C GLY A 198 12.53 -0.69 -12.88
N CYS A 199 11.30 -0.56 -12.39
CA CYS A 199 10.10 -0.28 -13.22
C CYS A 199 10.16 1.12 -13.85
N MET A 200 10.67 2.11 -13.11
CA MET A 200 10.84 3.47 -13.63
C MET A 200 11.77 3.50 -14.86
N ARG A 201 12.88 2.74 -14.85
CA ARG A 201 13.84 2.73 -15.96
C ARG A 201 13.21 2.29 -17.27
N GLY A 202 12.48 1.16 -17.25
CA GLY A 202 11.81 0.63 -18.43
C GLY A 202 10.82 1.64 -19.01
N GLU A 203 9.99 2.22 -18.15
CA GLU A 203 8.98 3.18 -18.59
C GLU A 203 9.57 4.53 -19.02
N ALA A 204 10.61 5.01 -18.36
CA ALA A 204 11.29 6.25 -18.73
C ALA A 204 11.92 6.15 -20.13
N TRP A 205 12.46 4.98 -20.52
CA TRP A 205 12.93 4.75 -21.88
C TRP A 205 11.80 4.74 -22.90
N LYS A 206 10.69 4.04 -22.64
CA LYS A 206 9.49 4.09 -23.51
C LYS A 206 8.98 5.52 -23.67
N MET A 207 8.97 6.29 -22.58
CA MET A 207 8.55 7.69 -22.57
C MET A 207 9.50 8.58 -23.38
N LEU A 208 10.82 8.36 -23.27
CA LEU A 208 11.81 9.11 -24.05
C LEU A 208 11.62 8.86 -25.56
N PHE A 209 11.49 7.60 -25.96
CA PHE A 209 11.30 7.25 -27.37
C PHE A 209 9.92 7.68 -27.91
N GLY A 210 8.86 7.51 -27.11
CA GLY A 210 7.51 7.92 -27.50
C GLY A 210 7.36 9.43 -27.68
N ASN A 211 8.05 10.24 -26.86
CA ASN A 211 8.03 11.69 -26.99
C ASN A 211 9.05 12.26 -27.99
N LEU A 212 9.94 11.42 -28.55
CA LEU A 212 11.04 11.87 -29.41
C LEU A 212 10.54 12.64 -30.63
N ILE A 213 9.42 12.19 -31.21
CA ILE A 213 8.81 12.78 -32.41
C ILE A 213 8.25 14.18 -32.13
N PHE A 214 7.80 14.44 -30.90
CA PHE A 214 7.06 15.66 -30.56
C PHE A 214 7.87 16.68 -29.75
N ILE A 215 9.11 16.33 -29.36
CA ILE A 215 10.14 17.14 -28.66
C ILE A 215 9.73 17.64 -27.26
N LEU A 216 8.51 18.15 -27.09
CA LEU A 216 8.01 18.79 -25.87
C LEU A 216 7.97 17.86 -24.65
N GLY A 217 7.78 16.56 -24.84
CA GLY A 217 7.79 15.56 -23.76
C GLY A 217 9.19 15.06 -23.37
N ILE A 218 10.22 15.35 -24.17
CA ILE A 218 11.60 14.89 -23.92
C ILE A 218 12.15 15.39 -22.57
N PRO A 219 11.97 16.67 -22.16
CA PRO A 219 12.49 17.15 -20.87
C PRO A 219 11.93 16.36 -19.68
N VAL A 220 10.63 16.04 -19.69
CA VAL A 220 10.00 15.23 -18.63
C VAL A 220 10.60 13.81 -18.65
N ALA A 221 10.76 13.22 -19.83
CA ALA A 221 11.40 11.92 -20.00
C ALA A 221 12.83 11.86 -19.46
N LEU A 222 13.66 12.85 -19.79
CA LEU A 222 15.05 12.92 -19.33
C LEU A 222 15.15 13.07 -17.81
N VAL A 223 14.30 13.90 -17.19
CA VAL A 223 14.26 14.06 -15.73
C VAL A 223 13.87 12.75 -15.05
N GLN A 224 12.85 12.06 -15.56
CA GLN A 224 12.41 10.79 -14.99
C GLN A 224 13.43 9.68 -15.22
N LEU A 225 14.10 9.66 -16.38
CA LEU A 225 15.19 8.74 -16.67
C LEU A 225 16.35 8.94 -15.68
N PHE A 226 16.82 10.17 -15.48
CA PHE A 226 17.87 10.46 -14.50
C PHE A 226 17.48 10.03 -13.08
N ARG A 227 16.24 10.33 -12.66
CA ARG A 227 15.69 9.90 -11.35
C ARG A 227 15.62 8.38 -11.17
N SER A 228 15.48 7.63 -12.26
CA SER A 228 15.39 6.16 -12.22
C SER A 228 16.75 5.46 -12.04
N TYR A 229 17.86 6.15 -12.35
CA TYR A 229 19.21 5.64 -12.12
C TYR A 229 19.90 6.25 -10.88
N GLY A 230 19.44 7.40 -10.39
CA GLY A 230 20.03 8.08 -9.24
C GLY A 230 19.64 7.46 -7.88
N GLY A 231 20.64 7.17 -7.04
CA GLY A 231 20.48 6.99 -5.59
C GLY A 231 19.64 5.80 -5.13
N THR A 232 19.69 4.66 -5.82
CA THR A 232 18.85 3.49 -5.50
C THR A 232 19.41 2.60 -4.38
N ASP A 233 20.72 2.65 -4.14
CA ASP A 233 21.40 1.66 -3.28
C ASP A 233 22.24 2.25 -2.13
N VAL A 234 22.20 3.56 -1.92
CA VAL A 234 23.10 4.25 -0.97
C VAL A 234 22.29 4.87 0.16
N GLY A 235 21.97 4.09 1.21
CA GLY A 235 21.45 4.62 2.47
C GLY A 235 20.08 4.13 2.95
N GLY A 236 19.58 2.98 2.48
CA GLY A 236 18.38 2.32 3.02
C GLY A 236 18.70 1.06 3.85
N PRO A 237 17.74 0.53 4.64
CA PRO A 237 17.89 -0.73 5.38
C PRO A 237 18.14 -1.94 4.48
N PHE A 238 17.71 -1.91 3.21
CA PHE A 238 17.89 -3.03 2.29
C PHE A 238 18.75 -2.66 1.08
N PRO A 239 20.05 -2.38 1.26
CA PRO A 239 20.93 -2.03 0.15
C PRO A 239 21.08 -3.23 -0.80
N GLY A 240 20.88 -3.00 -2.10
CA GLY A 240 20.89 -4.03 -3.14
C GLY A 240 19.51 -4.66 -3.44
N LEU A 241 18.45 -4.31 -2.70
CA LEU A 241 17.11 -4.87 -2.91
C LEU A 241 16.59 -4.62 -4.33
N ASP A 242 16.75 -3.39 -4.84
CA ASP A 242 16.29 -3.04 -6.18
C ASP A 242 17.04 -3.80 -7.28
N ARG A 243 18.32 -4.10 -7.06
CA ARG A 243 19.13 -4.92 -7.97
C ARG A 243 18.68 -6.38 -7.93
N ALA A 244 18.36 -6.91 -6.75
CA ALA A 244 17.81 -8.26 -6.59
C ALA A 244 16.44 -8.39 -7.28
N ASN A 245 15.53 -7.43 -7.07
CA ASN A 245 14.24 -7.34 -7.77
C ASN A 245 14.44 -7.30 -9.29
N LEU A 246 15.41 -6.53 -9.78
CA LEU A 246 15.71 -6.46 -11.21
C LEU A 246 16.24 -7.79 -11.77
N ARG A 247 17.07 -8.53 -11.02
CA ARG A 247 17.52 -9.88 -11.40
C ARG A 247 16.34 -10.83 -11.54
N ALA A 248 15.46 -10.86 -10.52
CA ALA A 248 14.28 -11.71 -10.53
C ALA A 248 13.41 -11.45 -11.77
N ARG A 249 13.14 -10.16 -12.07
CA ARG A 249 12.37 -9.76 -13.25
C ARG A 249 13.04 -10.08 -14.59
N LYS A 250 14.35 -10.24 -14.62
CA LYS A 250 15.11 -10.64 -15.82
C LYS A 250 15.23 -12.15 -15.99
N GLY A 251 14.64 -12.94 -15.09
CA GLY A 251 14.75 -14.40 -15.08
C GLY A 251 16.02 -14.94 -14.41
N ASP A 252 16.91 -14.07 -13.90
CA ASP A 252 18.04 -14.48 -13.05
C ASP A 252 17.53 -14.74 -11.62
N LEU A 253 16.72 -15.78 -11.49
CA LEU A 253 16.00 -16.10 -10.25
C LEU A 253 16.95 -16.61 -9.16
N GLU A 254 17.96 -17.41 -9.51
CA GLU A 254 18.97 -17.88 -8.55
C GLU A 254 19.85 -16.73 -8.04
N GLY A 255 20.28 -15.85 -8.94
CA GLY A 255 21.05 -14.66 -8.58
C GLY A 255 20.23 -13.65 -7.76
N ALA A 256 18.91 -13.61 -7.94
CA ALA A 256 18.00 -12.83 -7.11
C ALA A 256 17.85 -13.44 -5.70
N VAL A 257 17.56 -14.74 -5.60
CA VAL A 257 17.44 -15.45 -4.31
C VAL A 257 18.72 -15.32 -3.48
N THR A 258 19.89 -15.45 -4.12
CA THR A 258 21.18 -15.25 -3.46
C THR A 258 21.31 -13.83 -2.90
N ALA A 259 20.99 -12.82 -3.69
CA ALA A 259 21.05 -11.42 -3.26
C ALA A 259 20.04 -11.10 -2.13
N TYR A 260 18.83 -11.65 -2.17
CA TYR A 260 17.88 -11.49 -1.07
C TYR A 260 18.36 -12.15 0.23
N ARG A 261 18.99 -13.33 0.14
CA ARG A 261 19.57 -13.98 1.32
C ARG A 261 20.69 -13.15 1.95
N GLU A 262 21.51 -12.46 1.15
CA GLU A 262 22.49 -11.50 1.68
C GLU A 262 21.84 -10.30 2.41
N ILE A 263 20.66 -9.88 1.96
CA ILE A 263 19.86 -8.86 2.66
C ILE A 263 19.35 -9.43 3.99
N LEU A 264 18.76 -10.62 3.98
CA LEU A 264 18.24 -11.28 5.18
C LEU A 264 19.34 -11.65 6.19
N ASN A 265 20.57 -11.93 5.74
CA ASN A 265 21.70 -12.14 6.66
C ASN A 265 22.02 -10.89 7.50
N ARG A 266 21.72 -9.69 6.98
CA ARG A 266 21.90 -8.41 7.69
C ARG A 266 20.61 -7.96 8.40
N HIS A 267 19.46 -8.31 7.84
CA HIS A 267 18.13 -7.99 8.34
C HIS A 267 17.25 -9.25 8.38
N PRO A 268 17.43 -10.11 9.41
CA PRO A 268 16.77 -11.43 9.45
C PRO A 268 15.25 -11.38 9.49
N ILE A 269 14.70 -10.27 10.01
CA ILE A 269 13.27 -10.01 10.14
C ILE A 269 12.88 -9.05 9.02
N SER A 270 12.23 -9.57 7.98
CA SER A 270 11.70 -8.78 6.88
C SER A 270 10.67 -9.59 6.08
N ALA A 271 9.41 -9.43 6.45
CA ALA A 271 8.29 -10.04 5.74
C ALA A 271 8.30 -9.68 4.24
N GLY A 272 8.57 -8.41 3.91
CA GLY A 272 8.62 -7.91 2.54
C GLY A 272 9.72 -8.55 1.69
N VAL A 273 10.94 -8.75 2.24
CA VAL A 273 12.03 -9.42 1.50
C VAL A 273 11.76 -10.91 1.36
N LYS A 274 11.26 -11.59 2.40
CA LYS A 274 10.86 -13.01 2.33
C LYS A 274 9.77 -13.25 1.29
N TYR A 275 8.80 -12.33 1.20
CA TYR A 275 7.79 -12.32 0.14
C TYR A 275 8.40 -12.23 -1.26
N ASN A 276 9.38 -11.33 -1.49
CA ASN A 276 10.06 -11.25 -2.78
C ASN A 276 10.84 -12.55 -3.13
N ILE A 277 11.42 -13.24 -2.14
CA ILE A 277 12.04 -14.56 -2.35
C ILE A 277 10.99 -15.59 -2.75
N GLY A 278 9.84 -15.62 -2.06
CA GLY A 278 8.72 -16.49 -2.37
C GLY A 278 8.24 -16.32 -3.82
N LEU A 279 8.07 -15.08 -4.28
CA LEU A 279 7.75 -14.78 -5.69
C LEU A 279 8.81 -15.33 -6.66
N ALA A 280 10.10 -15.15 -6.34
CA ALA A 280 11.18 -15.66 -7.18
C ALA A 280 11.20 -17.20 -7.24
N LEU A 281 10.87 -17.88 -6.13
CA LEU A 281 10.77 -19.34 -6.07
C LEU A 281 9.55 -19.87 -6.84
N LEU A 282 8.41 -19.17 -6.80
CA LEU A 282 7.26 -19.49 -7.64
C LEU A 282 7.62 -19.38 -9.13
N ALA A 283 8.34 -18.34 -9.54
CA ALA A 283 8.83 -18.21 -10.91
C ALA A 283 9.84 -19.31 -11.31
N GLN A 284 10.45 -20.01 -10.34
CA GLN A 284 11.29 -21.19 -10.56
C GLN A 284 10.51 -22.51 -10.55
N ASP A 285 9.18 -22.48 -10.46
CA ASP A 285 8.33 -23.67 -10.28
C ASP A 285 8.64 -24.44 -8.97
N ARG A 286 9.22 -23.75 -7.97
CA ARG A 286 9.58 -24.30 -6.66
C ARG A 286 8.53 -23.98 -5.62
N GLN A 287 7.30 -24.37 -5.89
CA GLN A 287 6.13 -24.01 -5.10
C GLN A 287 6.23 -24.43 -3.62
N GLY A 288 6.72 -25.63 -3.33
CA GLY A 288 6.89 -26.09 -1.95
C GLY A 288 7.91 -25.28 -1.14
N ASP A 289 8.91 -24.69 -1.80
CA ASP A 289 9.84 -23.78 -1.12
C ASP A 289 9.26 -22.37 -0.99
N ALA A 290 8.47 -21.92 -1.96
CA ALA A 290 7.76 -20.64 -1.88
C ALA A 290 6.79 -20.62 -0.69
N VAL A 291 6.04 -21.70 -0.46
CA VAL A 291 5.16 -21.87 0.70
C VAL A 291 5.91 -21.59 2.01
N LYS A 292 7.07 -22.23 2.21
CA LYS A 292 7.89 -22.03 3.42
C LYS A 292 8.33 -20.58 3.59
N LEU A 293 8.62 -19.88 2.49
CA LEU A 293 9.02 -18.47 2.53
C LEU A 293 7.84 -17.54 2.84
N PHE A 294 6.64 -17.82 2.33
CA PHE A 294 5.45 -17.05 2.68
C PHE A 294 5.01 -17.32 4.12
N GLU A 295 5.05 -18.57 4.59
CA GLU A 295 4.86 -18.91 6.01
C GLU A 295 5.87 -18.18 6.89
N SER A 296 7.15 -18.13 6.49
CA SER A 296 8.18 -17.38 7.21
C SER A 296 7.98 -15.85 7.14
N SER A 297 7.35 -15.34 6.09
CA SER A 297 6.96 -13.93 5.97
C SER A 297 5.84 -13.59 6.94
N LEU A 298 4.83 -14.46 7.05
CA LEU A 298 3.74 -14.31 8.03
C LEU A 298 4.20 -14.56 9.47
N ALA A 299 5.24 -15.36 9.69
CA ALA A 299 5.87 -15.48 11.00
C ALA A 299 6.62 -14.20 11.43
N ASP A 300 7.12 -13.41 10.48
CA ASP A 300 7.67 -12.07 10.76
C ASP A 300 6.56 -11.03 10.94
N CYS A 301 5.46 -11.15 10.19
CA CYS A 301 4.37 -10.19 10.14
C CYS A 301 3.03 -10.89 9.85
N ALA A 302 2.28 -11.24 10.89
CA ALA A 302 1.05 -12.03 10.75
C ALA A 302 0.00 -11.33 9.88
N ASN A 303 -0.04 -10.00 9.92
CA ASN A 303 -0.98 -9.19 9.15
C ASN A 303 -0.40 -8.69 7.81
N TYR A 304 0.60 -9.36 7.24
CA TYR A 304 1.14 -8.99 5.92
C TYR A 304 0.36 -9.64 4.76
N GLN A 305 -0.71 -8.95 4.33
CA GLN A 305 -1.66 -9.42 3.32
C GLN A 305 -1.02 -9.93 2.02
N PRO A 306 0.02 -9.27 1.45
CA PRO A 306 0.63 -9.76 0.21
C PRO A 306 1.18 -11.19 0.31
N ALA A 307 1.75 -11.57 1.45
CA ALA A 307 2.23 -12.93 1.66
C ALA A 307 1.08 -13.91 1.88
N ALA A 308 0.02 -13.52 2.60
CA ALA A 308 -1.15 -14.37 2.82
C ALA A 308 -1.87 -14.71 1.50
N VAL A 309 -2.08 -13.74 0.62
CA VAL A 309 -2.69 -13.97 -0.70
C VAL A 309 -1.87 -14.96 -1.53
N MET A 310 -0.54 -14.79 -1.58
CA MET A 310 0.32 -15.71 -2.32
C MET A 310 0.36 -17.11 -1.68
N LEU A 311 0.34 -17.20 -0.35
CA LEU A 311 0.28 -18.47 0.37
C LEU A 311 -1.03 -19.21 0.10
N ALA A 312 -2.17 -18.51 0.12
CA ALA A 312 -3.47 -19.07 -0.24
C ALA A 312 -3.46 -19.65 -1.66
N HIS A 313 -2.94 -18.89 -2.63
CA HIS A 313 -2.78 -19.37 -4.00
C HIS A 313 -1.92 -20.64 -4.08
N CYS A 314 -0.83 -20.69 -3.30
CA CYS A 314 0.03 -21.87 -3.24
C CYS A 314 -0.69 -23.08 -2.66
N TYR A 315 -1.46 -22.91 -1.57
CA TYR A 315 -2.22 -24.01 -0.96
C TYR A 315 -3.33 -24.52 -1.88
N GLU A 316 -4.02 -23.63 -2.60
CA GLU A 316 -5.03 -24.01 -3.60
C GLU A 316 -4.45 -24.91 -4.68
N GLN A 317 -3.32 -24.50 -5.26
CA GLN A 317 -2.63 -25.26 -6.30
C GLN A 317 -2.04 -26.59 -5.81
N LEU A 318 -1.59 -26.67 -4.55
CA LEU A 318 -1.09 -27.91 -3.94
C LEU A 318 -2.20 -28.84 -3.43
N GLY A 319 -3.46 -28.39 -3.42
CA GLY A 319 -4.59 -29.16 -2.87
C GLY A 319 -4.58 -29.25 -1.34
N GLU A 320 -3.91 -28.32 -0.67
CA GLU A 320 -3.76 -28.26 0.80
C GLU A 320 -4.97 -27.56 1.44
N SER A 321 -6.17 -28.14 1.24
CA SER A 321 -7.45 -27.52 1.58
C SER A 321 -7.60 -27.18 3.07
N ASP A 322 -7.03 -27.99 3.96
CA ASP A 322 -7.09 -27.75 5.41
C ASP A 322 -6.29 -26.50 5.81
N LYS A 323 -5.09 -26.32 5.23
CA LYS A 323 -4.24 -25.15 5.49
C LYS A 323 -4.84 -23.89 4.88
N LEU A 324 -5.43 -24.01 3.69
CA LEU A 324 -6.16 -22.91 3.05
C LEU A 324 -7.35 -22.46 3.90
N ALA A 325 -8.16 -23.39 4.41
CA ALA A 325 -9.31 -23.08 5.26
C ALA A 325 -8.87 -22.41 6.58
N ALA A 326 -7.78 -22.89 7.19
CA ALA A 326 -7.22 -22.27 8.38
C ALA A 326 -6.71 -20.84 8.11
N LEU A 327 -6.00 -20.64 6.99
CA LEU A 327 -5.52 -19.32 6.59
C LEU A 327 -6.68 -18.37 6.28
N LYS A 328 -7.69 -18.83 5.52
CA LYS A 328 -8.89 -18.05 5.24
C LYS A 328 -9.63 -17.70 6.51
N SER A 329 -9.86 -18.64 7.43
CA SER A 329 -10.51 -18.35 8.71
C SER A 329 -9.76 -17.29 9.54
N GLN A 330 -8.43 -17.26 9.50
CA GLN A 330 -7.64 -16.23 10.19
C GLN A 330 -7.83 -14.83 9.58
N TRP A 331 -8.01 -14.74 8.27
CA TRP A 331 -8.13 -13.47 7.54
C TRP A 331 -9.59 -13.04 7.34
N GLU A 332 -10.52 -13.97 7.16
CA GLU A 332 -11.97 -13.76 7.16
C GLU A 332 -12.47 -13.36 8.54
N ALA A 333 -11.92 -13.89 9.64
CA ALA A 333 -12.22 -13.36 10.98
C ALA A 333 -11.72 -11.92 11.17
N SER A 334 -10.69 -11.49 10.43
CA SER A 334 -10.30 -10.08 10.38
C SER A 334 -11.18 -9.23 9.44
N GLU A 335 -11.78 -9.83 8.40
CA GLU A 335 -12.65 -9.15 7.42
C GLU A 335 -14.14 -9.11 7.85
N GLU A 336 -14.68 -10.12 8.52
CA GLU A 336 -16.03 -10.07 9.16
C GLU A 336 -16.06 -9.08 10.34
N ASN A 337 -14.90 -8.71 10.86
CA ASN A 337 -14.74 -7.65 11.86
C ASN A 337 -14.40 -6.27 11.25
N ASP A 338 -14.11 -6.24 9.95
CA ASP A 338 -13.91 -5.07 9.10
C ASP A 338 -14.91 -5.16 7.92
N ASP A 339 -16.20 -5.26 8.24
CA ASP A 339 -17.31 -5.29 7.28
C ASP A 339 -17.40 -3.94 6.54
N ASP A 340 -16.41 -3.65 5.69
CA ASP A 340 -16.25 -2.39 4.93
C ASP A 340 -15.11 -2.43 3.87
N ASN A 341 -14.69 -3.60 3.36
CA ASN A 341 -13.65 -3.67 2.31
C ASN A 341 -14.05 -4.43 1.04
N ALA A 342 -15.15 -4.02 0.42
CA ALA A 342 -15.55 -4.46 -0.92
C ALA A 342 -14.71 -3.80 -2.04
N VAL A 343 -13.39 -4.04 -2.10
CA VAL A 343 -12.57 -3.63 -3.27
C VAL A 343 -11.49 -4.65 -3.68
N VAL A 344 -11.17 -5.67 -2.89
CA VAL A 344 -10.03 -6.56 -3.21
C VAL A 344 -10.33 -7.57 -4.34
N GLU A 345 -11.59 -7.80 -4.70
CA GLU A 345 -11.93 -8.72 -5.82
C GLU A 345 -11.82 -8.10 -7.23
N ALA A 346 -11.57 -6.80 -7.37
CA ALA A 346 -11.53 -6.14 -8.69
C ALA A 346 -10.15 -6.16 -9.37
N THR A 347 -9.06 -6.44 -8.66
CA THR A 347 -7.69 -6.44 -9.22
C THR A 347 -7.15 -7.83 -9.58
N ALA A 348 -7.84 -8.91 -9.21
CA ALA A 348 -7.45 -10.27 -9.58
C ALA A 348 -7.91 -10.71 -10.99
N LYS A 349 -8.74 -9.92 -11.69
CA LYS A 349 -9.33 -10.31 -12.98
C LYS A 349 -8.71 -9.66 -14.23
N ASN A 350 -7.64 -8.88 -14.13
CA ASN A 350 -7.13 -8.15 -15.29
C ASN A 350 -5.61 -8.12 -15.52
N ASP A 351 -4.88 -9.11 -15.00
CA ASP A 351 -3.49 -9.36 -15.42
C ASP A 351 -3.24 -10.87 -15.53
N GLN A 352 -3.83 -11.49 -16.56
CA GLN A 352 -3.25 -12.71 -17.13
C GLN A 352 -2.04 -12.30 -17.96
N PRO A 353 -0.81 -12.78 -17.65
CA PRO A 353 0.31 -12.58 -18.54
C PRO A 353 0.00 -13.30 -19.86
N ALA A 354 0.07 -12.55 -20.97
CA ALA A 354 0.06 -13.10 -22.30
C ALA A 354 1.11 -14.21 -22.39
N ALA A 355 0.65 -15.40 -22.74
CA ALA A 355 1.48 -16.56 -22.96
C ALA A 355 2.61 -16.24 -23.96
N LEU A 356 3.81 -16.69 -23.63
CA LEU A 356 4.94 -16.76 -24.53
C LEU A 356 4.63 -17.79 -25.62
N GLU A 357 4.51 -17.32 -26.86
CA GLU A 357 4.84 -18.09 -28.07
C GLU A 357 5.91 -17.33 -28.87
#